data_AF-A0A1F9L6C5-F1
#
_entry.id   AF-A0A1F9L6C5-F1
#
_cell.length_a   1.000
_cell.length_b   1.000
_cell.length_c   1.000
_cell.angle_alpha   90.00
_cell.angle_beta   90.00
_cell.angle_gamma   90.00
#
_symmetry.space_group_name_H-M   'P 1'
#
loop_
_entity.id
_entity.type
_entity.pdbx_description
1 polymer ?
#
loop_
_entity_poly.entity_id
_entity_poly.type
_entity_poly.pdbx_seq_one_letter_code
_entity_poly.pdbx_strand_id
1 'polypeptide(L)'
;MPFRLKRNTRAILLLFCLLALALSGCRQDKVPEKPVGQQAPARRPGCQGCHQEMQLDANHALACTACHGGTPEGATQEQAHAGMVSQPGHPDRMQKACGSCHARQVAEAASSLHFTARNEVNAVRTAFGAQAPLASLTEIPVHATIASPLDLADDLLRRRCLRCHVYNSGDGYYPETVRGTGCAACHLAYGKGKMSSHAFVGSPPDSQCLHCHYGNFVGGDYYGRFEHDFNLEYRTPYRADGSENRPYGVEFHQLAPDIHQQKGLACIDCHNGAELMGGHRGTPKKEKGITCLSCHGWRKGMPLPLNNLQVEADRLVLTTRLSGKKLVVPQPVHPAHRQYEKKAHCTVCHSQWSFNDQGTHLLRTEYPEAGAWSRLAVQGSGEVEEQLNNPADQGPSLRDKITGTPSQSLWLKGYELRRWESPLIGGGPDGRLRIFRPILDLHLSMVGPDKKVVFDNLGVTPRQQRYLPYTPHTVGKAGAFFGERLKPNLPIETKP
;
A
#
# COMPACT_ATOMS: atom_id res chain seq x y z
N MET A 1 -4.55 65.05 17.49
CA MET A 1 -4.54 65.38 18.94
C MET A 1 -3.48 64.53 19.63
N PRO A 2 -2.45 65.10 20.26
CA PRO A 2 -1.40 64.32 20.92
C PRO A 2 -1.84 63.94 22.35
N PHE A 3 -1.79 62.64 22.67
CA PHE A 3 -2.06 62.14 24.01
C PHE A 3 -0.90 62.49 24.96
N ARG A 4 -1.13 63.43 25.88
CA ARG A 4 -0.25 63.68 27.04
C ARG A 4 -0.41 62.54 28.05
N LEU A 5 0.61 61.71 28.23
CA LEU A 5 0.69 60.79 29.38
C LEU A 5 0.84 61.58 30.70
N LYS A 6 0.08 61.16 31.71
CA LYS A 6 0.05 61.76 33.06
C LYS A 6 1.41 61.61 33.77
N ARG A 7 1.73 62.61 34.61
CA ARG A 7 3.02 62.82 35.31
C ARG A 7 3.48 61.63 36.16
N ASN A 8 2.56 60.78 36.64
CA ASN A 8 2.88 59.63 37.48
C ASN A 8 3.48 58.43 36.70
N THR A 9 3.19 58.29 35.40
CA THR A 9 3.75 57.21 34.58
C THR A 9 5.21 57.45 34.19
N ARG A 10 5.63 58.73 34.15
CA ARG A 10 7.05 59.10 33.90
C ARG A 10 7.96 58.78 35.07
N ALA A 11 7.47 58.85 36.30
CA ALA A 11 8.26 58.53 37.50
C ALA A 11 8.55 57.02 37.61
N ILE A 12 7.59 56.17 37.21
CA ILE A 12 7.75 54.71 37.25
C ILE A 12 8.71 54.22 36.16
N LEU A 13 8.65 54.81 34.95
CA LEU A 13 9.61 54.50 33.88
C LEU A 13 11.04 54.95 34.20
N LEU A 14 11.22 56.11 34.84
CA LEU A 14 12.54 56.58 35.29
C LEU A 14 13.13 55.69 36.39
N LEU A 15 12.30 55.18 37.32
CA LEU A 15 12.74 54.25 38.36
C LEU A 15 13.18 52.89 37.78
N PHE A 16 12.47 52.39 36.76
CA PHE A 16 12.83 51.14 36.06
C PHE A 16 14.10 51.28 35.21
N CYS A 17 14.30 52.42 34.54
CA CYS A 17 15.53 52.67 33.79
C CYS A 17 16.76 52.86 34.69
N LEU A 18 16.60 53.46 35.88
CA LEU A 18 17.69 53.59 36.86
C LEU A 18 18.04 52.26 37.53
N LEU A 19 17.07 51.36 37.75
CA LEU A 19 17.35 50.01 38.24
C LEU A 19 18.08 49.14 37.20
N ALA A 20 17.78 49.33 35.91
CA ALA A 20 18.44 48.62 34.81
C ALA A 20 19.90 49.05 34.61
N LEU A 21 20.24 50.31 34.91
CA LEU A 21 21.62 50.84 34.82
C LEU A 21 22.50 50.45 36.02
N ALA A 22 21.92 50.04 37.15
CA ALA A 22 22.67 49.64 38.35
C ALA A 22 23.10 48.16 38.35
N LEU A 23 22.69 47.36 37.36
CA LEU A 23 23.00 45.92 37.27
C LEU A 23 24.00 45.56 36.17
N SER A 24 24.60 46.55 35.50
CA SER A 24 25.72 46.32 34.56
C SER A 24 27.04 46.15 35.30
N GLY A 25 27.13 45.11 36.13
CA GLY A 25 28.39 44.62 36.65
C GLY A 25 29.09 43.78 35.58
N CYS A 26 30.24 44.26 35.09
CA CYS A 26 31.15 43.50 34.24
C CYS A 26 31.58 42.22 34.95
N ARG A 27 30.89 41.10 34.67
CA ARG A 27 31.36 39.76 35.01
C ARG A 27 32.01 39.19 33.76
N GLN A 28 33.33 39.04 33.79
CA GLN A 28 34.02 38.19 32.83
C GLN A 28 33.44 36.79 32.97
N ASP A 29 32.61 36.39 32.01
CA ASP A 29 32.20 35.00 31.88
C ASP A 29 33.45 34.21 31.48
N LYS A 30 34.05 33.55 32.49
CA LYS A 30 34.97 32.44 32.24
C LYS A 30 34.24 31.45 31.34
N VAL A 31 34.81 31.18 30.18
CA VAL A 31 34.45 30.03 29.35
C VAL A 31 34.34 28.82 30.27
N PRO A 32 33.18 28.14 30.35
CA PRO A 32 33.09 26.95 31.18
C PRO A 32 34.08 25.93 30.60
N GLU A 33 35.10 25.59 31.38
CA GLU A 33 35.93 24.42 31.11
C GLU A 33 34.99 23.24 30.89
N LYS A 34 35.03 22.66 29.69
CA LYS A 34 34.39 21.37 29.42
C LYS A 34 34.87 20.42 30.52
N PRO A 35 33.97 19.71 31.21
CA PRO A 35 34.41 18.65 32.11
C PRO A 35 35.25 17.68 31.29
N VAL A 36 36.53 17.60 31.65
CA VAL A 36 37.45 16.58 31.15
C VAL A 36 36.88 15.23 31.59
N GLY A 37 36.48 14.44 30.60
CA GLY A 37 36.41 12.98 30.69
C GLY A 37 35.56 12.42 31.83
N GLN A 38 34.23 12.59 31.76
CA GLN A 38 33.40 11.42 32.08
C GLN A 38 33.59 10.46 30.93
N GLN A 39 34.37 9.39 31.15
CA GLN A 39 34.43 8.26 30.23
C GLN A 39 32.99 7.86 29.93
N ALA A 40 32.57 8.06 28.68
CA ALA A 40 31.33 7.48 28.18
C ALA A 40 31.37 5.99 28.57
N PRO A 41 30.29 5.45 29.17
CA PRO A 41 30.27 4.05 29.57
C PRO A 41 30.73 3.21 28.38
N ALA A 42 31.70 2.32 28.62
CA ALA A 42 32.33 1.53 27.57
C ALA A 42 31.23 0.93 26.67
N ARG A 43 31.15 1.44 25.44
CA ARG A 43 30.13 1.01 24.48
C ARG A 43 30.33 -0.48 24.29
N ARG A 44 29.28 -1.28 24.50
CA ARG A 44 29.34 -2.72 24.23
C ARG A 44 29.87 -2.90 22.80
N PRO A 45 30.88 -3.76 22.58
CA PRO A 45 31.40 -4.00 21.25
C PRO A 45 30.30 -4.56 20.34
N GLY A 46 30.37 -4.26 19.05
CA GLY A 46 29.39 -4.71 18.06
C GLY A 46 28.15 -3.83 17.93
N CYS A 47 27.27 -4.23 17.02
CA CYS A 47 26.10 -3.46 16.59
C CYS A 47 25.15 -3.10 17.75
N GLN A 48 25.01 -4.00 18.73
CA GLN A 48 24.16 -3.79 19.91
C GLN A 48 24.66 -2.67 20.83
N GLY A 49 25.92 -2.24 20.72
CA GLY A 49 26.41 -1.05 21.40
C GLY A 49 25.68 0.24 20.99
N CYS A 50 25.15 0.27 19.77
CA CYS A 50 24.40 1.40 19.21
C CYS A 50 22.89 1.09 19.08
N HIS A 51 22.56 -0.16 18.74
CA HIS A 51 21.22 -0.62 18.39
C HIS A 51 20.61 -1.48 19.51
N GLN A 52 20.52 -0.91 20.71
CA GLN A 52 20.14 -1.64 21.94
C GLN A 52 18.69 -2.13 21.94
N GLU A 53 17.82 -1.48 21.17
CA GLU A 53 16.39 -1.79 21.11
C GLU A 53 16.04 -2.93 20.13
N MET A 54 17.04 -3.47 19.41
CA MET A 54 16.80 -4.49 18.39
C MET A 54 16.64 -5.87 19.02
N GLN A 55 15.44 -6.42 18.90
CA GLN A 55 15.08 -7.75 19.37
C GLN A 55 14.97 -8.70 18.17
N LEU A 56 15.66 -9.84 18.25
CA LEU A 56 15.61 -10.91 17.26
C LEU A 56 14.70 -12.03 17.76
N ASP A 57 14.07 -12.77 16.84
CA ASP A 57 13.41 -14.02 17.20
C ASP A 57 14.43 -15.17 17.36
N ALA A 58 13.99 -16.26 17.99
CA ALA A 58 14.86 -17.39 18.30
C ALA A 58 15.49 -18.06 17.07
N ASN A 59 14.82 -18.04 15.91
CA ASN A 59 15.33 -18.69 14.69
C ASN A 59 16.32 -17.78 13.94
N HIS A 60 16.27 -16.47 14.17
CA HIS A 60 17.18 -15.48 13.58
C HIS A 60 18.10 -14.84 14.61
N ALA A 61 18.37 -15.51 15.72
CA ALA A 61 19.35 -15.09 16.74
C ALA A 61 20.80 -15.27 16.23
N LEU A 62 21.13 -14.56 15.14
CA LEU A 62 22.41 -14.58 14.43
C LEU A 62 23.14 -13.24 14.64
N ALA A 63 24.43 -13.20 14.30
CA ALA A 63 25.16 -11.94 14.25
C ALA A 63 24.52 -10.99 13.22
N CYS A 64 24.41 -9.69 13.53
CA CYS A 64 23.80 -8.70 12.63
C CYS A 64 24.46 -8.69 11.24
N THR A 65 25.77 -8.95 11.20
CA THR A 65 26.59 -9.03 9.99
C THR A 65 26.21 -10.20 9.07
N ALA A 66 25.54 -11.24 9.58
CA ALA A 66 25.10 -12.37 8.77
C ALA A 66 24.09 -11.95 7.69
N CYS A 67 23.24 -10.96 7.99
CA CYS A 67 22.28 -10.40 7.04
C CYS A 67 22.73 -9.04 6.50
N HIS A 68 23.18 -8.15 7.39
CA HIS A 68 23.48 -6.77 7.06
C HIS A 68 24.91 -6.54 6.58
N GLY A 69 25.86 -7.46 6.81
CA GLY A 69 27.29 -7.17 6.61
C GLY A 69 27.80 -6.09 7.56
N GLY A 70 28.78 -5.29 7.11
CA GLY A 70 29.43 -4.27 7.94
C GLY A 70 30.65 -4.80 8.72
N THR A 71 31.23 -3.92 9.54
CA THR A 71 32.43 -4.20 10.36
C THR A 71 32.10 -3.95 11.84
N PRO A 72 31.67 -4.96 12.61
CA PRO A 72 31.10 -4.75 13.95
C PRO A 72 32.10 -4.16 14.96
N GLU A 73 33.40 -4.26 14.70
CA GLU A 73 34.47 -3.69 15.52
C GLU A 73 34.80 -2.22 15.18
N GLY A 74 34.15 -1.63 14.17
CA GLY A 74 34.39 -0.25 13.77
C GLY A 74 34.15 0.74 14.90
N ALA A 75 35.10 1.66 15.12
CA ALA A 75 35.03 2.62 16.22
C ALA A 75 34.07 3.79 15.93
N THR A 76 33.84 4.09 14.65
CA THR A 76 32.88 5.11 14.19
C THR A 76 31.71 4.48 13.43
N GLN A 77 30.63 5.23 13.25
CA GLN A 77 29.48 4.80 12.45
C GLN A 77 29.90 4.46 11.02
N GLU A 78 30.75 5.28 10.41
CA GLU A 78 31.24 5.12 9.04
C GLU A 78 32.05 3.83 8.90
N GLN A 79 32.95 3.57 9.84
CA GLN A 79 33.75 2.33 9.86
C GLN A 79 32.84 1.11 10.07
N ALA A 80 31.93 1.19 11.04
CA ALA A 80 31.07 0.06 11.39
C ALA A 80 30.07 -0.29 10.28
N HIS A 81 29.56 0.74 9.59
CA HIS A 81 28.60 0.58 8.50
C HIS A 81 29.27 0.41 7.12
N ALA A 82 30.60 0.41 7.03
CA ALA A 82 31.31 0.17 5.78
C ALA A 82 30.93 -1.21 5.21
N GLY A 83 30.31 -1.23 4.02
CA GLY A 83 29.82 -2.45 3.38
C GLY A 83 28.50 -3.00 3.96
N MET A 84 27.83 -2.25 4.84
CA MET A 84 26.54 -2.64 5.39
C MET A 84 25.40 -2.45 4.38
N VAL A 85 24.44 -3.37 4.40
CA VAL A 85 23.19 -3.35 3.63
C VAL A 85 22.04 -3.04 4.57
N SER A 86 21.31 -1.94 4.34
CA SER A 86 20.17 -1.52 5.18
C SER A 86 18.92 -2.39 5.00
N GLN A 87 18.70 -2.93 3.80
CA GLN A 87 17.52 -3.73 3.45
C GLN A 87 17.95 -5.10 2.89
N PRO A 88 18.39 -6.03 3.76
CA PRO A 88 18.86 -7.34 3.33
C PRO A 88 17.73 -8.22 2.77
N GLY A 89 16.48 -7.96 3.18
CA GLY A 89 15.29 -8.63 2.65
C GLY A 89 14.87 -8.19 1.25
N HIS A 90 15.47 -7.13 0.69
CA HIS A 90 15.15 -6.63 -0.66
C HIS A 90 15.34 -7.74 -1.71
N PRO A 91 14.49 -7.84 -2.75
CA PRO A 91 14.60 -8.90 -3.75
C PRO A 91 15.99 -9.07 -4.40
N ASP A 92 16.71 -7.98 -4.65
CA ASP A 92 18.09 -8.02 -5.18
C ASP A 92 19.13 -8.62 -4.20
N ARG A 93 18.78 -8.76 -2.92
CA ARG A 93 19.71 -9.09 -1.83
C ARG A 93 19.27 -10.31 -1.01
N MET A 94 18.00 -10.69 -1.07
CA MET A 94 17.43 -11.78 -0.28
C MET A 94 18.12 -13.13 -0.56
N GLN A 95 18.65 -13.37 -1.76
CA GLN A 95 19.42 -14.59 -2.03
C GLN A 95 20.69 -14.66 -1.18
N LYS A 96 21.40 -13.54 -1.03
CA LYS A 96 22.61 -13.47 -0.20
C LYS A 96 22.27 -13.50 1.29
N ALA A 97 21.22 -12.80 1.71
CA ALA A 97 20.87 -12.66 3.12
C ALA A 97 20.10 -13.87 3.69
N CYS A 98 19.21 -14.46 2.91
CA CYS A 98 18.28 -15.51 3.36
C CYS A 98 18.56 -16.86 2.70
N GLY A 99 19.18 -16.88 1.51
CA GLY A 99 19.25 -18.07 0.65
C GLY A 99 20.10 -19.23 1.18
N SER A 100 21.03 -18.99 2.11
CA SER A 100 21.80 -20.08 2.73
C SER A 100 20.95 -21.01 3.61
N CYS A 101 19.90 -20.47 4.25
CA CYS A 101 18.97 -21.22 5.10
C CYS A 101 17.60 -21.45 4.43
N HIS A 102 17.17 -20.53 3.57
CA HIS A 102 15.85 -20.51 2.93
C HIS A 102 15.93 -20.54 1.40
N ALA A 103 16.91 -21.24 0.83
CA ALA A 103 17.16 -21.32 -0.62
C ALA A 103 15.88 -21.57 -1.44
N ARG A 104 15.06 -22.51 -0.96
CA ARG A 104 13.80 -22.89 -1.59
C ARG A 104 12.78 -21.75 -1.57
N GLN A 105 12.54 -21.15 -0.41
CA GLN A 105 11.56 -20.07 -0.26
C GLN A 105 11.97 -18.86 -1.09
N VAL A 106 13.26 -18.53 -1.15
CA VAL A 106 13.77 -17.44 -1.98
C VAL A 106 13.51 -17.70 -3.47
N ALA A 107 13.81 -18.91 -3.96
CA ALA A 107 13.58 -19.29 -5.35
C ALA A 107 12.08 -19.28 -5.71
N GLU A 108 11.22 -19.78 -4.83
CA GLU A 108 9.76 -19.79 -5.04
C GLU A 108 9.18 -18.37 -5.02
N ALA A 109 9.58 -17.56 -4.04
CA ALA A 109 9.13 -16.17 -3.89
C ALA A 109 9.46 -15.33 -5.12
N ALA A 110 10.66 -15.48 -5.68
CA ALA A 110 11.10 -14.78 -6.89
C ALA A 110 10.18 -15.02 -8.11
N SER A 111 9.46 -16.15 -8.15
CA SER A 111 8.52 -16.48 -9.23
C SER A 111 7.04 -16.15 -8.91
N SER A 112 6.76 -15.72 -7.68
CA SER A 112 5.42 -15.44 -7.19
C SER A 112 4.85 -14.14 -7.75
N LEU A 113 3.54 -13.97 -7.67
CA LEU A 113 2.88 -12.74 -8.16
C LEU A 113 3.21 -11.52 -7.30
N HIS A 114 3.46 -11.67 -5.99
CA HIS A 114 3.86 -10.58 -5.11
C HIS A 114 5.26 -10.03 -5.40
N PHE A 115 6.12 -10.79 -6.11
CA PHE A 115 7.47 -10.35 -6.50
C PHE A 115 7.57 -9.95 -7.97
N THR A 116 6.73 -10.53 -8.82
CA THR A 116 6.76 -10.28 -10.27
C THR A 116 5.75 -9.23 -10.73
N ALA A 117 4.64 -9.05 -10.00
CA ALA A 117 3.44 -8.28 -10.39
C ALA A 117 3.01 -8.45 -11.86
N ARG A 118 3.35 -9.61 -12.45
CA ARG A 118 3.30 -9.79 -13.91
C ARG A 118 1.88 -9.73 -14.48
N ASN A 119 0.86 -10.03 -13.67
CA ASN A 119 -0.52 -10.00 -14.14
C ASN A 119 -0.98 -8.54 -14.30
N GLU A 120 -0.80 -7.74 -13.25
CA GLU A 120 -1.21 -6.34 -13.19
C GLU A 120 -0.42 -5.49 -14.20
N VAL A 121 0.90 -5.70 -14.26
CA VAL A 121 1.78 -5.01 -15.22
C VAL A 121 1.35 -5.31 -16.64
N ASN A 122 1.20 -6.59 -17.01
CA ASN A 122 0.85 -6.94 -18.37
C ASN A 122 -0.59 -6.54 -18.72
N ALA A 123 -1.53 -6.54 -17.77
CA ALA A 123 -2.88 -6.06 -18.02
C ALA A 123 -2.88 -4.59 -18.48
N VAL A 124 -2.13 -3.73 -17.78
CA VAL A 124 -1.98 -2.32 -18.18
C VAL A 124 -1.22 -2.21 -19.50
N ARG A 125 -0.07 -2.87 -19.64
CA ARG A 125 0.76 -2.77 -20.86
C ARG A 125 0.03 -3.25 -22.11
N THR A 126 -0.69 -4.36 -22.04
CA THR A 126 -1.51 -4.86 -23.16
C THR A 126 -2.62 -3.87 -23.53
N ALA A 127 -3.24 -3.24 -22.55
CA ALA A 127 -4.26 -2.21 -22.80
C ALA A 127 -3.72 -0.97 -23.54
N PHE A 128 -2.39 -0.75 -23.50
CA PHE A 128 -1.69 0.32 -24.21
C PHE A 128 -0.78 -0.18 -25.35
N GLY A 129 -1.02 -1.40 -25.86
CA GLY A 129 -0.45 -1.88 -27.12
C GLY A 129 0.73 -2.85 -27.03
N ALA A 130 1.09 -3.33 -25.84
CA ALA A 130 2.13 -4.35 -25.70
C ALA A 130 1.72 -5.68 -26.37
N GLN A 131 2.58 -6.17 -27.26
CA GLN A 131 2.39 -7.44 -27.98
C GLN A 131 2.93 -8.65 -27.23
N ALA A 132 3.90 -8.44 -26.34
CA ALA A 132 4.55 -9.50 -25.58
C ALA A 132 4.47 -9.23 -24.07
N PRO A 133 4.11 -10.24 -23.27
CA PRO A 133 4.10 -10.11 -21.82
C PRO A 133 5.53 -10.12 -21.26
N LEU A 134 5.73 -9.41 -20.16
CA LEU A 134 6.95 -9.48 -19.34
C LEU A 134 6.81 -10.57 -18.28
N ALA A 135 7.91 -11.20 -17.91
CA ALA A 135 7.94 -12.18 -16.83
C ALA A 135 7.87 -11.50 -15.45
N SER A 136 8.38 -10.28 -15.34
CA SER A 136 8.48 -9.50 -14.11
C SER A 136 8.40 -7.99 -14.38
N LEU A 137 7.90 -7.21 -13.42
CA LEU A 137 7.96 -5.74 -13.40
C LEU A 137 9.37 -5.16 -13.55
N THR A 138 10.41 -5.88 -13.17
CA THR A 138 11.80 -5.44 -13.32
C THR A 138 12.21 -5.33 -14.79
N GLU A 139 11.48 -5.96 -15.70
CA GLU A 139 11.72 -5.91 -17.15
C GLU A 139 10.99 -4.74 -17.83
N ILE A 140 10.21 -3.94 -17.09
CA ILE A 140 9.54 -2.76 -17.66
C ILE A 140 10.63 -1.79 -18.16
N PRO A 141 10.66 -1.45 -19.47
CA PRO A 141 11.68 -0.59 -20.04
C PRO A 141 11.72 0.80 -19.41
N VAL A 142 12.91 1.37 -19.33
CA VAL A 142 13.11 2.79 -19.07
C VAL A 142 13.31 3.49 -20.40
N HIS A 143 12.44 4.46 -20.69
CA HIS A 143 12.46 5.20 -21.94
C HIS A 143 13.16 6.54 -21.75
N ALA A 144 14.14 6.85 -22.61
CA ALA A 144 14.78 8.17 -22.61
C ALA A 144 13.83 9.26 -23.12
N THR A 145 12.99 8.90 -24.11
CA THR A 145 11.93 9.73 -24.67
C THR A 145 10.65 8.91 -24.73
N ILE A 146 9.53 9.49 -24.30
CA ILE A 146 8.21 8.83 -24.39
C ILE A 146 7.61 9.16 -25.77
N ALA A 147 7.57 8.16 -26.66
CA ALA A 147 7.13 8.34 -28.05
C ALA A 147 5.85 7.57 -28.39
N SER A 148 5.44 6.61 -27.55
CA SER A 148 4.24 5.79 -27.76
C SER A 148 3.34 5.72 -26.51
N PRO A 149 2.05 5.34 -26.67
CA PRO A 149 1.16 5.04 -25.55
C PRO A 149 1.72 3.99 -24.58
N LEU A 150 2.43 2.98 -25.11
CA LEU A 150 3.07 1.96 -24.30
C LEU A 150 4.22 2.53 -23.46
N ASP A 151 5.04 3.42 -24.03
CA ASP A 151 6.14 4.07 -23.30
C ASP A 151 5.59 4.89 -22.12
N LEU A 152 4.47 5.58 -22.35
CA LEU A 152 3.81 6.39 -21.33
C LEU A 152 3.22 5.50 -20.22
N ALA A 153 2.61 4.37 -20.59
CA ALA A 153 2.11 3.38 -19.65
C ALA A 153 3.24 2.70 -18.85
N ASP A 154 4.36 2.39 -19.49
CA ASP A 154 5.56 1.87 -18.82
C ASP A 154 6.04 2.89 -17.78
N ASP A 155 6.22 4.16 -18.15
CA ASP A 155 6.63 5.24 -17.23
C ASP A 155 5.67 5.40 -16.03
N LEU A 156 4.35 5.40 -16.29
CA LEU A 156 3.31 5.42 -15.26
C LEU A 156 3.48 4.26 -14.27
N LEU A 157 3.68 3.04 -14.78
CA LEU A 157 3.84 1.85 -13.95
C LEU A 157 5.06 2.01 -13.03
N ARG A 158 6.21 2.40 -13.59
CA ARG A 158 7.47 2.57 -12.82
C ARG A 158 7.34 3.63 -11.74
N ARG A 159 6.70 4.75 -12.05
CA ARG A 159 6.77 5.96 -11.21
C ARG A 159 5.64 6.06 -10.20
N ARG A 160 4.42 5.67 -10.56
CA ARG A 160 3.23 5.90 -9.73
C ARG A 160 2.57 4.63 -9.22
N CYS A 161 2.46 3.60 -10.07
CA CYS A 161 1.69 2.40 -9.71
C CYS A 161 2.47 1.45 -8.79
N LEU A 162 3.75 1.21 -9.07
CA LEU A 162 4.55 0.20 -8.37
C LEU A 162 5.04 0.60 -6.96
N ARG A 163 4.49 1.67 -6.37
CA ARG A 163 4.84 2.12 -5.00
C ARG A 163 4.45 1.11 -3.90
N CYS A 164 3.45 0.27 -4.16
CA CYS A 164 3.00 -0.77 -3.23
C CYS A 164 3.82 -2.07 -3.35
N HIS A 165 4.74 -2.15 -4.31
CA HIS A 165 5.45 -3.40 -4.59
C HIS A 165 6.58 -3.67 -3.59
N VAL A 166 6.99 -4.93 -3.42
CA VAL A 166 7.94 -5.39 -2.38
C VAL A 166 9.38 -4.91 -2.58
N TYR A 167 9.70 -4.27 -3.70
CA TYR A 167 10.99 -3.59 -3.94
C TYR A 167 11.04 -2.23 -3.23
N ASN A 168 9.88 -1.68 -2.85
CA ASN A 168 9.76 -0.36 -2.26
C ASN A 168 9.25 -0.45 -0.82
N SER A 169 9.86 0.33 0.07
CA SER A 169 9.50 0.42 1.50
C SER A 169 8.24 1.25 1.79
N GLY A 170 7.53 1.70 0.77
CA GLY A 170 6.37 2.57 0.89
C GLY A 170 6.74 4.04 1.00
N ASP A 171 5.72 4.86 1.19
CA ASP A 171 5.85 6.30 1.30
C ASP A 171 6.04 6.71 2.77
N GLY A 172 7.14 7.41 3.06
CA GLY A 172 7.42 7.91 4.41
C GLY A 172 6.43 8.97 4.89
N TYR A 173 5.65 9.57 3.98
CA TYR A 173 4.65 10.58 4.30
C TYR A 173 3.43 9.99 5.02
N TYR A 174 3.07 8.74 4.71
CA TYR A 174 1.90 8.08 5.30
C TYR A 174 2.34 6.90 6.16
N PRO A 175 2.13 6.96 7.48
CA PRO A 175 2.78 6.07 8.43
C PRO A 175 2.40 4.60 8.24
N GLU A 176 1.18 4.29 7.80
CA GLU A 176 0.73 2.91 7.59
C GLU A 176 0.97 2.44 6.15
N THR A 177 1.78 3.14 5.36
CA THR A 177 2.29 2.62 4.07
C THR A 177 3.75 2.18 4.16
N VAL A 178 4.46 2.61 5.21
CA VAL A 178 5.87 2.27 5.46
C VAL A 178 5.99 0.81 5.90
N ARG A 179 6.94 0.10 5.30
CA ARG A 179 7.16 -1.33 5.49
C ARG A 179 8.59 -1.74 5.10
N GLY A 180 8.97 -2.97 5.42
CA GLY A 180 10.20 -3.58 4.89
C GLY A 180 10.13 -3.87 3.39
N THR A 181 11.20 -4.45 2.83
CA THR A 181 11.24 -4.91 1.43
C THR A 181 11.43 -6.43 1.35
N GLY A 182 10.97 -7.02 0.24
CA GLY A 182 10.92 -8.47 0.00
C GLY A 182 10.35 -9.23 1.19
N CYS A 183 11.12 -10.15 1.78
CA CYS A 183 10.67 -10.97 2.92
C CYS A 183 10.24 -10.11 4.12
N ALA A 184 10.95 -9.02 4.38
CA ALA A 184 10.69 -8.12 5.50
C ALA A 184 9.40 -7.29 5.31
N ALA A 185 8.86 -7.18 4.09
CA ALA A 185 7.61 -6.46 3.84
C ALA A 185 6.41 -7.12 4.54
N CYS A 186 6.47 -8.44 4.75
CA CYS A 186 5.41 -9.21 5.42
C CYS A 186 5.83 -9.71 6.80
N HIS A 187 7.10 -10.12 6.94
CA HIS A 187 7.55 -10.85 8.13
C HIS A 187 8.17 -9.98 9.21
N LEU A 188 8.48 -8.71 8.97
CA LEU A 188 8.87 -7.77 10.03
C LEU A 188 7.71 -6.84 10.32
N ALA A 189 7.38 -6.68 11.60
CA ALA A 189 6.23 -5.88 12.03
C ALA A 189 6.53 -4.39 11.87
N TYR A 190 5.74 -3.69 11.04
CA TYR A 190 5.71 -2.24 10.93
C TYR A 190 4.39 -1.66 11.43
N GLY A 191 4.46 -0.42 11.91
CA GLY A 191 3.30 0.38 12.30
C GLY A 191 3.74 1.80 12.65
N LYS A 192 2.85 2.78 12.42
CA LYS A 192 3.14 4.21 12.69
C LYS A 192 4.44 4.71 12.05
N GLY A 193 4.75 4.24 10.84
CA GLY A 193 5.94 4.65 10.10
C GLY A 193 7.25 3.99 10.56
N LYS A 194 7.21 3.04 11.50
CA LYS A 194 8.41 2.46 12.11
C LYS A 194 8.33 0.93 12.21
N MET A 195 9.49 0.29 12.15
CA MET A 195 9.61 -1.13 12.50
C MET A 195 9.43 -1.26 14.02
N SER A 196 8.62 -2.23 14.44
CA SER A 196 8.34 -2.48 15.86
C SER A 196 9.37 -3.41 16.50
N SER A 197 9.94 -4.33 15.73
CA SER A 197 10.94 -5.32 16.19
C SER A 197 11.66 -5.95 14.99
N HIS A 198 12.87 -6.47 15.19
CA HIS A 198 13.57 -7.32 14.23
C HIS A 198 13.18 -8.81 14.34
N ALA A 199 12.20 -9.15 15.18
CA ALA A 199 11.67 -10.50 15.28
C ALA A 199 10.78 -10.82 14.07
N PHE A 200 11.16 -11.85 13.30
CA PHE A 200 10.37 -12.29 12.16
C PHE A 200 9.12 -13.05 12.61
N VAL A 201 7.96 -12.65 12.10
CA VAL A 201 6.68 -13.29 12.41
C VAL A 201 6.36 -14.39 11.38
N GLY A 202 6.09 -15.60 11.85
CA GLY A 202 5.68 -16.71 10.97
C GLY A 202 4.25 -16.55 10.42
N SER A 203 3.40 -15.80 11.10
CA SER A 203 2.02 -15.49 10.69
C SER A 203 1.79 -13.98 10.74
N PRO A 204 1.93 -13.29 9.61
CA PRO A 204 1.73 -11.84 9.55
C PRO A 204 0.32 -11.43 9.94
N PRO A 205 0.13 -10.39 10.77
CA PRO A 205 -1.18 -9.80 10.99
C PRO A 205 -1.62 -9.00 9.75
N ASP A 206 -2.93 -8.77 9.62
CA ASP A 206 -3.53 -8.03 8.50
C ASP A 206 -2.94 -6.64 8.30
N SER A 207 -2.45 -5.99 9.36
CA SER A 207 -1.79 -4.68 9.27
C SER A 207 -0.63 -4.71 8.26
N GLN A 208 0.09 -5.83 8.14
CA GLN A 208 1.21 -5.95 7.20
C GLN A 208 0.73 -6.03 5.76
N CYS A 209 -0.38 -6.73 5.52
CA CYS A 209 -1.03 -6.74 4.20
C CYS A 209 -1.49 -5.32 3.82
N LEU A 210 -2.12 -4.63 4.77
CA LEU A 210 -2.70 -3.29 4.58
C LEU A 210 -1.65 -2.21 4.28
N HIS A 211 -0.35 -2.44 4.48
CA HIS A 211 0.68 -1.50 4.01
C HIS A 211 0.78 -1.38 2.49
N CYS A 212 0.20 -2.34 1.75
CA CYS A 212 0.07 -2.33 0.28
C CYS A 212 -1.39 -2.39 -0.18
N HIS A 213 -2.19 -3.17 0.54
CA HIS A 213 -3.60 -3.46 0.29
C HIS A 213 -4.53 -2.40 0.90
N TYR A 214 -4.19 -1.13 0.69
CA TYR A 214 -4.96 0.03 1.15
C TYR A 214 -5.60 0.78 -0.01
N GLY A 215 -6.37 1.82 0.31
CA GLY A 215 -7.13 2.59 -0.67
C GLY A 215 -8.27 1.76 -1.29
N ASN A 216 -8.69 2.10 -2.52
CA ASN A 216 -9.69 1.31 -3.24
C ASN A 216 -9.12 0.02 -3.86
N PHE A 217 -8.46 -0.81 -3.06
CA PHE A 217 -7.93 -2.13 -3.43
C PHE A 217 -8.45 -3.21 -2.47
N VAL A 218 -8.16 -4.48 -2.80
CA VAL A 218 -8.39 -5.61 -1.86
C VAL A 218 -7.73 -5.27 -0.53
N GLY A 219 -8.44 -5.50 0.57
CA GLY A 219 -7.99 -5.18 1.93
C GLY A 219 -8.70 -3.95 2.48
N GLY A 220 -8.76 -2.88 1.69
CA GLY A 220 -9.63 -1.73 1.96
C GLY A 220 -11.08 -2.19 2.08
N ASP A 221 -11.57 -2.92 1.08
CA ASP A 221 -12.92 -3.48 1.06
C ASP A 221 -13.20 -4.50 2.17
N TYR A 222 -12.25 -5.40 2.44
CA TYR A 222 -12.34 -6.38 3.53
C TYR A 222 -12.61 -5.73 4.89
N TYR A 223 -11.95 -4.57 5.12
CA TYR A 223 -12.11 -3.76 6.32
C TYR A 223 -13.21 -2.69 6.21
N GLY A 224 -14.02 -2.69 5.14
CA GLY A 224 -15.13 -1.76 5.00
C GLY A 224 -14.70 -0.34 4.61
N ARG A 225 -13.57 -0.13 3.94
CA ARG A 225 -13.00 1.20 3.65
C ARG A 225 -13.15 1.55 2.17
N PHE A 226 -13.71 2.72 1.90
CA PHE A 226 -13.76 3.32 0.57
C PHE A 226 -13.13 4.71 0.62
N GLU A 227 -12.07 4.97 -0.14
CA GLU A 227 -11.40 6.28 -0.15
C GLU A 227 -12.35 7.42 -0.54
N HIS A 228 -12.25 8.53 0.18
CA HIS A 228 -12.92 9.77 -0.21
C HIS A 228 -12.43 10.26 -1.58
N ASP A 229 -13.26 11.07 -2.23
CA ASP A 229 -12.83 11.83 -3.41
C ASP A 229 -11.61 12.70 -3.09
N PHE A 230 -10.75 12.94 -4.07
CA PHE A 230 -9.47 13.63 -3.83
C PHE A 230 -9.62 15.11 -3.51
N ASN A 231 -10.66 15.76 -4.04
CA ASN A 231 -10.87 17.17 -3.77
C ASN A 231 -11.19 17.37 -2.29
N LEU A 232 -10.44 18.27 -1.64
CA LEU A 232 -10.56 18.62 -0.23
C LEU A 232 -12.01 18.86 0.24
N GLU A 233 -12.87 19.42 -0.63
CA GLU A 233 -14.29 19.71 -0.33
C GLU A 233 -15.14 18.45 -0.04
N TYR A 234 -14.67 17.27 -0.45
CA TYR A 234 -15.37 15.99 -0.26
C TYR A 234 -14.70 15.08 0.78
N ARG A 235 -13.74 15.61 1.55
CA ARG A 235 -12.92 14.85 2.51
C ARG A 235 -13.26 15.19 3.96
N THR A 236 -14.53 14.99 4.32
CA THR A 236 -15.06 15.27 5.66
C THR A 236 -14.88 14.07 6.62
N PRO A 237 -14.89 14.27 7.96
CA PRO A 237 -15.00 15.55 8.67
C PRO A 237 -13.69 16.36 8.65
N TYR A 238 -13.83 17.67 8.56
CA TYR A 238 -12.71 18.58 8.80
C TYR A 238 -12.41 18.66 10.30
N ARG A 239 -11.14 18.50 10.67
CA ARG A 239 -10.74 18.55 12.07
C ARG A 239 -10.32 19.97 12.43
N ALA A 240 -10.88 20.50 13.50
CA ALA A 240 -10.67 21.90 13.92
C ALA A 240 -9.23 22.18 14.35
N ASP A 241 -8.50 21.15 14.77
CA ASP A 241 -7.07 21.22 15.13
C ASP A 241 -6.14 21.14 13.91
N GLY A 242 -6.69 21.04 12.70
CA GLY A 242 -5.93 20.85 11.46
C GLY A 242 -5.23 19.49 11.37
N SER A 243 -5.45 18.58 12.32
CA SER A 243 -4.85 17.25 12.28
C SER A 243 -5.46 16.44 11.13
N GLU A 244 -4.62 15.69 10.45
CA GLU A 244 -5.03 14.84 9.33
C GLU A 244 -4.87 13.38 9.76
N ASN A 245 -5.95 12.61 9.72
CA ASN A 245 -5.90 11.18 10.01
C ASN A 245 -5.93 10.39 8.71
N ARG A 246 -4.81 10.39 7.99
CA ARG A 246 -4.61 9.69 6.71
C ARG A 246 -3.51 8.63 6.79
N PRO A 247 -3.69 7.56 7.59
CA PRO A 247 -2.66 6.53 7.74
C PRO A 247 -2.25 5.88 6.40
N TYR A 248 -3.16 5.85 5.43
CA TYR A 248 -3.01 5.22 4.11
C TYR A 248 -3.10 6.20 2.93
N GLY A 249 -2.88 7.50 3.18
CA GLY A 249 -2.76 8.50 2.12
C GLY A 249 -4.00 9.29 1.76
N VAL A 250 -5.20 8.70 1.80
CA VAL A 250 -6.48 9.42 1.66
C VAL A 250 -7.40 8.99 2.80
N GLU A 251 -8.24 9.91 3.30
CA GLU A 251 -9.35 9.54 4.20
C GLU A 251 -10.31 8.58 3.51
N PHE A 252 -11.12 7.86 4.29
CA PHE A 252 -12.05 6.88 3.76
C PHE A 252 -13.40 6.92 4.48
N HIS A 253 -14.45 6.59 3.73
CA HIS A 253 -15.74 6.23 4.27
C HIS A 253 -15.64 4.86 4.93
N GLN A 254 -16.18 4.75 6.15
CA GLN A 254 -16.35 3.47 6.83
C GLN A 254 -17.70 2.87 6.42
N LEU A 255 -17.65 1.96 5.46
CA LEU A 255 -18.74 1.13 4.99
C LEU A 255 -18.78 -0.21 5.76
N ALA A 256 -19.71 -1.08 5.38
CA ALA A 256 -19.84 -2.42 5.96
C ALA A 256 -18.62 -3.29 5.60
N PRO A 257 -17.89 -3.84 6.59
CA PRO A 257 -16.78 -4.77 6.34
C PRO A 257 -17.29 -6.16 5.94
N ASP A 258 -16.40 -7.02 5.45
CA ASP A 258 -16.71 -8.41 5.11
C ASP A 258 -17.18 -9.20 6.33
N ILE A 259 -18.14 -10.11 6.15
CA ILE A 259 -18.63 -10.96 7.24
C ILE A 259 -17.54 -11.87 7.80
N HIS A 260 -16.56 -12.31 7.01
CA HIS A 260 -15.44 -13.11 7.50
C HIS A 260 -14.55 -12.29 8.42
N GLN A 261 -14.28 -11.03 8.05
CA GLN A 261 -13.55 -10.07 8.89
C GLN A 261 -14.30 -9.87 10.21
N GLN A 262 -15.62 -9.62 10.17
CA GLN A 262 -16.45 -9.44 11.36
C GLN A 262 -16.47 -10.67 12.27
N LYS A 263 -16.25 -11.87 11.71
CA LYS A 263 -16.16 -13.12 12.48
C LYS A 263 -14.77 -13.38 13.05
N GLY A 264 -13.76 -12.61 12.64
CA GLY A 264 -12.39 -12.65 13.15
C GLY A 264 -11.41 -13.39 12.25
N LEU A 265 -11.74 -13.62 10.98
CA LEU A 265 -10.77 -14.18 10.03
C LEU A 265 -9.77 -13.10 9.61
N ALA A 266 -8.50 -13.46 9.61
CA ALA A 266 -7.41 -12.70 9.05
C ALA A 266 -7.28 -12.95 7.54
N CYS A 267 -6.58 -12.09 6.81
CA CYS A 267 -6.20 -12.30 5.41
C CYS A 267 -5.56 -13.69 5.22
N ILE A 268 -4.65 -14.05 6.14
CA ILE A 268 -3.94 -15.33 6.10
C ILE A 268 -4.83 -16.54 6.39
N ASP A 269 -6.07 -16.37 6.86
CA ASP A 269 -7.02 -17.48 7.04
C ASP A 269 -7.48 -18.06 5.69
N CYS A 270 -7.53 -17.22 4.66
CA CYS A 270 -7.85 -17.59 3.27
C CYS A 270 -6.59 -17.69 2.40
N HIS A 271 -5.65 -16.75 2.52
CA HIS A 271 -4.45 -16.67 1.70
C HIS A 271 -3.24 -17.28 2.43
N ASN A 272 -2.82 -18.47 2.02
CA ASN A 272 -1.74 -19.19 2.69
C ASN A 272 -0.35 -18.80 2.10
N GLY A 273 0.74 -19.19 2.77
CA GLY A 273 2.10 -18.90 2.30
C GLY A 273 2.43 -19.49 0.92
N ALA A 274 1.88 -20.66 0.57
CA ALA A 274 2.09 -21.28 -0.73
C ALA A 274 1.43 -20.50 -1.88
N GLU A 275 0.29 -19.87 -1.62
CA GLU A 275 -0.38 -18.95 -2.54
C GLU A 275 0.39 -17.63 -2.67
N LEU A 276 0.76 -17.03 -1.53
CA LEU A 276 1.34 -15.69 -1.48
C LEU A 276 2.80 -15.64 -1.98
N MET A 277 3.61 -16.63 -1.58
CA MET A 277 5.06 -16.67 -1.77
C MET A 277 5.51 -17.78 -2.74
N GLY A 278 4.60 -18.52 -3.35
CA GLY A 278 4.90 -19.67 -4.19
C GLY A 278 4.93 -21.01 -3.43
N GLY A 279 4.70 -22.10 -4.15
CA GLY A 279 4.35 -23.40 -3.55
C GLY A 279 5.51 -24.11 -2.85
N HIS A 280 5.49 -24.11 -1.50
CA HIS A 280 6.50 -24.72 -0.61
C HIS A 280 6.65 -26.26 -0.65
N ARG A 281 6.06 -26.98 -1.61
CA ARG A 281 5.95 -28.46 -1.57
C ARG A 281 6.44 -29.26 -2.78
N GLY A 282 7.13 -28.64 -3.74
CA GLY A 282 7.81 -29.38 -4.82
C GLY A 282 6.84 -30.05 -5.79
N THR A 283 5.55 -29.76 -5.62
CA THR A 283 4.50 -30.13 -6.54
C THR A 283 4.42 -29.03 -7.61
N PRO A 284 4.59 -29.37 -8.90
CA PRO A 284 4.48 -28.41 -10.02
C PRO A 284 3.07 -27.80 -10.19
N LYS A 285 2.10 -28.19 -9.36
CA LYS A 285 0.72 -27.73 -9.46
C LYS A 285 0.61 -26.39 -8.75
N LYS A 286 0.36 -25.33 -9.53
CA LYS A 286 -0.27 -24.09 -9.02
C LYS A 286 -1.41 -24.51 -8.09
N GLU A 287 -1.30 -24.23 -6.79
CA GLU A 287 -2.45 -24.37 -5.90
C GLU A 287 -3.56 -23.50 -6.49
N LYS A 288 -4.73 -24.10 -6.75
CA LYS A 288 -5.89 -23.33 -7.21
C LYS A 288 -6.30 -22.43 -6.04
N GLY A 289 -6.44 -21.13 -6.30
CA GLY A 289 -6.86 -20.18 -5.28
C GLY A 289 -8.14 -20.62 -4.57
N ILE A 290 -8.26 -20.25 -3.30
CA ILE A 290 -9.42 -20.57 -2.49
C ILE A 290 -10.68 -19.96 -3.10
N THR A 291 -11.78 -20.72 -3.11
CA THR A 291 -13.07 -20.26 -3.64
C THR A 291 -14.14 -20.36 -2.56
N CYS A 292 -15.27 -19.67 -2.73
CA CYS A 292 -16.40 -19.77 -1.81
C CYS A 292 -16.83 -21.24 -1.60
N LEU A 293 -16.84 -22.03 -2.68
CA LEU A 293 -17.24 -23.44 -2.65
C LEU A 293 -16.19 -24.36 -2.03
N SER A 294 -14.93 -23.92 -1.89
CA SER A 294 -13.91 -24.71 -1.20
C SER A 294 -14.32 -25.01 0.24
N CYS A 295 -14.94 -24.05 0.94
CA CYS A 295 -15.41 -24.21 2.31
C CYS A 295 -16.93 -24.40 2.37
N HIS A 296 -17.70 -23.53 1.74
CA HIS A 296 -19.17 -23.56 1.81
C HIS A 296 -19.77 -24.70 0.99
N GLY A 297 -19.07 -25.23 -0.01
CA GLY A 297 -19.51 -26.37 -0.81
C GLY A 297 -18.93 -27.70 -0.36
N TRP A 298 -18.11 -27.72 0.71
CA TRP A 298 -17.42 -28.91 1.18
C TRP A 298 -18.42 -29.98 1.68
N ARG A 299 -18.11 -31.25 1.39
CA ARG A 299 -18.90 -32.41 1.80
C ARG A 299 -18.00 -33.47 2.45
N LYS A 300 -18.58 -34.28 3.34
CA LYS A 300 -17.89 -35.42 3.96
C LYS A 300 -17.24 -36.30 2.88
N GLY A 301 -15.96 -36.63 3.08
CA GLY A 301 -15.14 -37.38 2.14
C GLY A 301 -14.33 -36.53 1.14
N MET A 302 -14.57 -35.22 1.06
CA MET A 302 -13.71 -34.31 0.29
C MET A 302 -12.46 -33.93 1.10
N PRO A 303 -11.30 -33.71 0.43
CA PRO A 303 -10.11 -33.21 1.10
C PRO A 303 -10.38 -31.84 1.74
N LEU A 304 -9.74 -31.58 2.87
CA LEU A 304 -9.79 -30.26 3.52
C LEU A 304 -9.09 -29.24 2.62
N PRO A 305 -9.71 -28.08 2.34
CA PRO A 305 -9.15 -27.13 1.38
C PRO A 305 -7.98 -26.32 1.97
N LEU A 306 -7.91 -26.19 3.30
CA LEU A 306 -6.85 -25.49 4.03
C LEU A 306 -6.50 -26.26 5.30
N ASN A 307 -5.26 -26.10 5.77
CA ASN A 307 -4.75 -26.81 6.96
C ASN A 307 -5.28 -26.27 8.31
N ASN A 308 -6.02 -25.15 8.31
CA ASN A 308 -6.68 -24.61 9.49
C ASN A 308 -8.17 -25.00 9.57
N LEU A 309 -8.59 -25.96 8.76
CA LEU A 309 -9.94 -26.53 8.77
C LEU A 309 -9.90 -27.96 9.28
N GLN A 310 -10.97 -28.36 9.98
CA GLN A 310 -11.16 -29.72 10.47
C GLN A 310 -12.65 -30.09 10.50
N VAL A 311 -12.94 -31.38 10.62
CA VAL A 311 -14.32 -31.87 10.73
C VAL A 311 -14.64 -32.16 12.19
N GLU A 312 -15.66 -31.50 12.73
CA GLU A 312 -16.19 -31.72 14.07
C GLU A 312 -17.70 -31.97 14.00
N ALA A 313 -18.18 -33.09 14.55
CA ALA A 313 -19.60 -33.46 14.52
C ALA A 313 -20.22 -33.30 13.11
N ASP A 314 -19.56 -33.89 12.11
CA ASP A 314 -19.91 -33.84 10.68
C ASP A 314 -20.02 -32.43 10.05
N ARG A 315 -19.46 -31.40 10.70
CA ARG A 315 -19.40 -30.03 10.18
C ARG A 315 -17.95 -29.59 9.98
N LEU A 316 -17.74 -28.79 8.95
CA LEU A 316 -16.45 -28.15 8.70
C LEU A 316 -16.28 -26.98 9.68
N VAL A 317 -15.18 -26.98 10.43
CA VAL A 317 -14.83 -25.98 11.44
C VAL A 317 -13.48 -25.36 11.07
N LEU A 318 -13.43 -24.04 10.94
CA LEU A 318 -12.22 -23.26 10.74
C LEU A 318 -11.67 -22.80 12.09
N THR A 319 -10.36 -22.94 12.28
CA THR A 319 -9.64 -22.32 13.41
C THR A 319 -8.86 -21.13 12.87
N THR A 320 -9.17 -19.91 13.34
CA THR A 320 -8.49 -18.70 12.85
C THR A 320 -7.01 -18.73 13.23
N ARG A 321 -6.10 -18.40 12.31
CA ARG A 321 -4.65 -18.50 12.51
C ARG A 321 -4.10 -17.53 13.56
N LEU A 322 -4.68 -16.33 13.69
CA LEU A 322 -4.19 -15.32 14.63
C LEU A 322 -4.80 -15.45 16.04
N SER A 323 -6.09 -15.77 16.15
CA SER A 323 -6.80 -15.77 17.44
C SER A 323 -7.12 -17.15 18.01
N GLY A 324 -6.95 -18.22 17.23
CA GLY A 324 -7.34 -19.58 17.62
C GLY A 324 -8.85 -19.82 17.73
N LYS A 325 -9.69 -18.84 17.38
CA LYS A 325 -11.15 -18.95 17.43
C LYS A 325 -11.65 -20.02 16.46
N LYS A 326 -12.53 -20.89 16.95
CA LYS A 326 -13.24 -21.89 16.13
C LYS A 326 -14.52 -21.33 15.55
N LEU A 327 -14.75 -21.55 14.26
CA LEU A 327 -15.88 -21.05 13.49
C LEU A 327 -16.47 -22.18 12.65
N VAL A 328 -17.75 -22.48 12.88
CA VAL A 328 -18.48 -23.44 12.04
C VAL A 328 -18.74 -22.81 10.67
N VAL A 329 -18.33 -23.48 9.60
CA VAL A 329 -18.54 -23.03 8.23
C VAL A 329 -20.00 -23.26 7.83
N PRO A 330 -20.77 -22.21 7.50
CA PRO A 330 -22.17 -22.37 7.12
C PRO A 330 -22.30 -22.98 5.72
N GLN A 331 -23.35 -23.78 5.53
CA GLN A 331 -23.68 -24.39 4.23
C GLN A 331 -24.72 -23.55 3.48
N PRO A 332 -24.66 -23.48 2.13
CA PRO A 332 -25.57 -22.72 1.30
C PRO A 332 -26.92 -23.45 1.15
N VAL A 333 -27.80 -23.30 2.15
CA VAL A 333 -29.07 -24.04 2.21
C VAL A 333 -30.24 -23.37 1.46
N HIS A 334 -30.14 -22.07 1.17
CA HIS A 334 -31.23 -21.35 0.50
C HIS A 334 -31.46 -21.85 -0.95
N PRO A 335 -32.70 -22.07 -1.42
CA PRO A 335 -32.99 -22.61 -2.76
C PRO A 335 -32.37 -21.81 -3.92
N ALA A 336 -32.18 -20.50 -3.75
CA ALA A 336 -31.52 -19.63 -4.72
C ALA A 336 -30.12 -20.12 -5.13
N HIS A 337 -29.38 -20.80 -4.23
CA HIS A 337 -28.07 -21.35 -4.58
C HIS A 337 -28.16 -22.39 -5.69
N ARG A 338 -29.19 -23.25 -5.67
CA ARG A 338 -29.44 -24.24 -6.72
C ARG A 338 -30.00 -23.58 -7.98
N GLN A 339 -30.95 -22.65 -7.80
CA GLN A 339 -31.60 -21.96 -8.92
C GLN A 339 -30.61 -21.14 -9.77
N TYR A 340 -29.63 -20.50 -9.14
CA TYR A 340 -28.71 -19.57 -9.80
C TYR A 340 -27.25 -20.04 -9.86
N GLU A 341 -26.96 -21.29 -9.48
CA GLU A 341 -25.60 -21.87 -9.47
C GLU A 341 -24.87 -21.63 -10.79
N LYS A 342 -25.54 -21.91 -11.91
CA LYS A 342 -25.00 -21.77 -13.27
C LYS A 342 -25.16 -20.36 -13.84
N LYS A 343 -25.87 -19.46 -13.16
CA LYS A 343 -26.19 -18.11 -13.65
C LYS A 343 -25.26 -17.04 -13.09
N ALA A 344 -24.93 -17.10 -11.80
CA ALA A 344 -24.22 -16.00 -11.14
C ALA A 344 -23.15 -16.52 -10.17
N HIS A 345 -22.04 -15.79 -10.07
CA HIS A 345 -21.06 -15.95 -9.00
C HIS A 345 -21.66 -15.50 -7.65
N CYS A 346 -21.23 -16.11 -6.54
CA CYS A 346 -21.79 -15.84 -5.21
C CYS A 346 -21.75 -14.34 -4.84
N THR A 347 -20.68 -13.64 -5.23
CA THR A 347 -20.50 -12.21 -4.93
C THR A 347 -21.56 -11.31 -5.57
N VAL A 348 -22.19 -11.71 -6.68
CA VAL A 348 -23.28 -10.94 -7.30
C VAL A 348 -24.40 -10.69 -6.30
N CYS A 349 -24.78 -11.71 -5.54
CA CYS A 349 -25.83 -11.60 -4.53
C CYS A 349 -25.30 -11.18 -3.15
N HIS A 350 -24.06 -11.56 -2.82
CA HIS A 350 -23.55 -11.46 -1.45
C HIS A 350 -22.66 -10.25 -1.15
N SER A 351 -22.01 -9.63 -2.14
CA SER A 351 -21.20 -8.43 -1.89
C SER A 351 -22.11 -7.29 -1.42
N GLN A 352 -21.80 -6.61 -0.31
CA GLN A 352 -22.64 -5.52 0.16
C GLN A 352 -22.49 -4.28 -0.74
N TRP A 353 -21.27 -4.01 -1.20
CA TRP A 353 -20.88 -2.91 -2.08
C TRP A 353 -19.62 -3.30 -2.87
N SER A 354 -19.22 -2.52 -3.88
CA SER A 354 -17.97 -2.76 -4.62
C SER A 354 -17.43 -1.44 -5.14
N PHE A 355 -16.10 -1.30 -5.23
CA PHE A 355 -15.48 -0.12 -5.82
C PHE A 355 -15.96 0.11 -7.27
N ASN A 356 -16.35 1.35 -7.57
CA ASN A 356 -16.69 1.81 -8.89
C ASN A 356 -16.00 3.15 -9.16
N ASP A 357 -14.70 3.08 -9.47
CA ASP A 357 -13.82 4.23 -9.75
C ASP A 357 -13.74 4.49 -11.27
N GLN A 358 -14.69 5.24 -11.82
CA GLN A 358 -14.80 5.48 -13.27
C GLN A 358 -13.89 6.63 -13.72
N GLY A 359 -13.35 6.50 -14.94
CA GLY A 359 -12.55 7.50 -15.60
C GLY A 359 -11.35 7.93 -14.77
N THR A 360 -10.36 7.06 -14.60
CA THR A 360 -9.11 7.41 -13.92
C THR A 360 -8.23 8.23 -14.85
N HIS A 361 -8.17 9.53 -14.62
CA HIS A 361 -7.38 10.47 -15.39
C HIS A 361 -5.97 10.59 -14.81
N LEU A 362 -4.96 10.42 -15.64
CA LEU A 362 -3.55 10.43 -15.24
C LEU A 362 -2.76 11.36 -16.15
N LEU A 363 -2.16 12.39 -15.55
CA LEU A 363 -1.40 13.41 -16.27
C LEU A 363 0.08 13.34 -15.88
N ARG A 364 0.95 13.04 -16.85
CA ARG A 364 2.39 13.26 -16.72
C ARG A 364 2.72 14.70 -17.07
N THR A 365 3.38 15.44 -16.17
CA THR A 365 3.78 16.83 -16.42
C THR A 365 5.13 17.16 -15.78
N GLU A 366 5.91 17.98 -16.47
CA GLU A 366 7.16 18.57 -15.99
C GLU A 366 6.92 19.96 -15.35
N TYR A 367 5.71 20.49 -15.50
CA TYR A 367 5.28 21.80 -15.02
C TYR A 367 3.95 21.69 -14.24
N PRO A 368 3.94 21.07 -13.05
CA PRO A 368 2.74 21.04 -12.23
C PRO A 368 2.41 22.44 -11.74
N GLU A 369 1.26 22.98 -12.14
CA GLU A 369 0.76 24.26 -11.65
C GLU A 369 0.20 24.08 -10.23
N ALA A 370 1.06 24.12 -9.22
CA ALA A 370 0.73 23.79 -7.83
C ALA A 370 -0.54 24.49 -7.31
N GLY A 371 -0.74 25.76 -7.65
CA GLY A 371 -1.95 26.50 -7.28
C GLY A 371 -3.24 25.87 -7.81
N ALA A 372 -3.25 25.41 -9.07
CA ALA A 372 -4.38 24.75 -9.70
C ALA A 372 -4.68 23.37 -9.08
N TRP A 373 -3.64 22.71 -8.57
CA TRP A 373 -3.74 21.37 -7.96
C TRP A 373 -3.82 21.38 -6.44
N SER A 374 -3.80 22.55 -5.80
CA SER A 374 -3.79 22.69 -4.32
C SER A 374 -4.93 21.93 -3.64
N ARG A 375 -6.14 21.94 -4.22
CA ARG A 375 -7.30 21.20 -3.69
C ARG A 375 -7.29 19.70 -4.00
N LEU A 376 -6.38 19.24 -4.86
CA LEU A 376 -6.19 17.86 -5.32
C LEU A 376 -4.78 17.33 -4.96
N ALA A 377 -4.07 18.01 -4.06
CA ALA A 377 -2.71 17.64 -3.69
C ALA A 377 -2.63 16.23 -3.09
N VAL A 378 -3.67 15.84 -2.35
CA VAL A 378 -3.80 14.51 -1.75
C VAL A 378 -4.44 13.55 -2.74
N GLN A 379 -3.63 12.64 -3.26
CA GLN A 379 -4.01 11.72 -4.33
C GLN A 379 -3.37 10.33 -4.16
N GLY A 380 -3.13 9.95 -2.91
CA GLY A 380 -2.58 8.64 -2.52
C GLY A 380 -1.10 8.46 -2.82
N SER A 381 -0.34 9.55 -2.97
CA SER A 381 1.10 9.56 -3.17
C SER A 381 1.69 10.76 -2.43
N GLY A 382 2.37 10.51 -1.32
CA GLY A 382 3.02 11.52 -0.49
C GLY A 382 4.16 12.24 -1.22
N GLU A 383 4.91 11.55 -2.09
CA GLU A 383 5.87 12.23 -2.99
C GLU A 383 5.20 13.30 -3.88
N VAL A 384 3.96 13.10 -4.30
CA VAL A 384 3.23 14.06 -5.13
C VAL A 384 2.59 15.15 -4.27
N GLU A 385 2.00 14.76 -3.14
CA GLU A 385 1.43 15.69 -2.15
C GLU A 385 2.49 16.68 -1.67
N GLU A 386 3.67 16.20 -1.27
CA GLU A 386 4.78 17.03 -0.82
C GLU A 386 5.23 18.03 -1.89
N GLN A 387 5.31 17.60 -3.15
CA GLN A 387 5.77 18.49 -4.23
C GLN A 387 4.72 19.49 -4.70
N LEU A 388 3.44 19.21 -4.50
CA LEU A 388 2.38 20.18 -4.76
C LEU A 388 2.23 21.18 -3.61
N ASN A 389 2.45 20.74 -2.38
CA ASN A 389 2.39 21.60 -1.20
C ASN A 389 3.66 22.45 -1.00
N ASN A 390 4.82 21.85 -1.28
CA ASN A 390 6.14 22.45 -1.15
C ASN A 390 6.96 22.27 -2.46
N PRO A 391 6.63 23.00 -3.54
CA PRO A 391 7.33 22.86 -4.81
C PRO A 391 8.83 23.18 -4.68
N ALA A 392 9.68 22.30 -5.20
CA ALA A 392 11.13 22.50 -5.18
C ALA A 392 11.57 23.42 -6.33
N ASP A 393 12.58 24.27 -6.07
CA ASP A 393 13.18 25.17 -7.07
C ASP A 393 13.74 24.42 -8.30
N GLN A 394 14.20 23.18 -8.09
CA GLN A 394 14.79 22.33 -9.14
C GLN A 394 13.73 21.66 -10.04
N GLY A 395 12.45 21.95 -9.83
CA GLY A 395 11.33 21.33 -10.53
C GLY A 395 10.85 20.02 -9.89
N PRO A 396 9.81 19.40 -10.45
CA PRO A 396 9.27 18.16 -9.92
C PRO A 396 10.24 16.99 -10.07
N SER A 397 10.16 16.03 -9.16
CA SER A 397 10.95 14.81 -9.17
C SER A 397 10.16 13.62 -8.62
N LEU A 398 9.86 12.61 -9.45
CA LEU A 398 9.29 11.35 -8.98
C LEU A 398 10.28 10.20 -9.15
N ARG A 399 10.47 9.41 -8.09
CA ARG A 399 11.39 8.26 -8.13
C ARG A 399 10.75 7.09 -8.88
N ASP A 400 11.55 6.43 -9.71
CA ASP A 400 11.27 5.09 -10.21
C ASP A 400 11.20 4.12 -9.01
N LYS A 401 10.07 3.42 -8.84
CA LYS A 401 9.80 2.58 -7.66
C LYS A 401 10.54 1.24 -7.69
N ILE A 402 11.25 0.93 -8.77
CA ILE A 402 12.15 -0.22 -8.86
C ILE A 402 13.61 0.20 -8.64
N THR A 403 14.08 1.24 -9.35
CA THR A 403 15.51 1.61 -9.34
C THR A 403 15.87 2.69 -8.33
N GLY A 404 14.88 3.46 -7.86
CA GLY A 404 15.08 4.62 -6.98
C GLY A 404 15.54 5.89 -7.72
N THR A 405 15.82 5.80 -9.02
CA THR A 405 16.31 6.90 -9.84
C THR A 405 15.24 7.99 -9.98
N PRO A 406 15.59 9.27 -9.72
CA PRO A 406 14.66 10.39 -9.89
C PRO A 406 14.37 10.68 -11.38
N SER A 407 13.21 11.27 -11.67
CA SER A 407 12.87 11.83 -12.99
C SER A 407 12.13 13.13 -12.85
N GLN A 408 12.42 14.07 -13.75
CA GLN A 408 11.89 15.43 -13.75
C GLN A 408 10.43 15.51 -14.22
N SER A 409 9.52 14.79 -13.56
CA SER A 409 8.08 14.83 -13.86
C SER A 409 7.25 14.39 -12.66
N LEU A 410 6.01 14.86 -12.58
CA LEU A 410 4.97 14.28 -11.73
C LEU A 410 3.98 13.50 -12.58
N TRP A 411 3.38 12.50 -11.94
CA TRP A 411 2.13 11.90 -12.39
C TRP A 411 1.01 12.37 -11.48
N LEU A 412 0.08 13.16 -11.99
CA LEU A 412 -1.11 13.64 -11.29
C LEU A 412 -2.30 12.73 -11.62
N LYS A 413 -3.27 12.64 -10.72
CA LYS A 413 -4.40 11.71 -10.83
C LYS A 413 -5.70 12.37 -10.40
N GLY A 414 -6.75 12.10 -11.18
CA GLY A 414 -8.14 12.42 -10.85
C GLY A 414 -9.08 11.29 -11.25
N TYR A 415 -10.36 11.46 -10.94
CA TYR A 415 -11.44 10.55 -11.29
C TYR A 415 -12.61 11.32 -11.87
N GLU A 416 -13.36 10.71 -12.79
CA GLU A 416 -14.66 11.25 -13.24
C GLU A 416 -15.74 11.02 -12.19
N LEU A 417 -15.83 9.80 -11.68
CA LEU A 417 -16.85 9.41 -10.71
C LEU A 417 -16.37 8.25 -9.84
N ARG A 418 -16.57 8.37 -8.53
CA ARG A 418 -16.28 7.29 -7.58
C ARG A 418 -17.53 6.95 -6.77
N ARG A 419 -18.00 5.72 -6.84
CA ARG A 419 -19.19 5.22 -6.13
C ARG A 419 -18.98 3.80 -5.63
N TRP A 420 -19.88 3.30 -4.78
CA TRP A 420 -19.79 1.94 -4.21
C TRP A 420 -21.11 1.16 -4.16
N GLU A 421 -22.22 1.87 -4.24
CA GLU A 421 -23.58 1.41 -3.95
C GLU A 421 -24.09 0.40 -4.98
N SER A 422 -23.70 0.59 -6.24
CA SER A 422 -24.14 -0.20 -7.38
C SER A 422 -22.95 -0.93 -8.03
N PRO A 423 -22.65 -2.16 -7.60
CA PRO A 423 -21.66 -3.00 -8.27
C PRO A 423 -21.99 -3.15 -9.75
N LEU A 424 -20.95 -3.06 -10.61
CA LEU A 424 -21.09 -3.31 -12.03
C LEU A 424 -21.13 -4.83 -12.27
N ILE A 425 -22.13 -5.32 -12.98
CA ILE A 425 -22.41 -6.73 -13.17
C ILE A 425 -22.47 -7.04 -14.66
N GLY A 426 -21.67 -7.99 -15.10
CA GLY A 426 -21.56 -8.41 -16.49
C GLY A 426 -21.33 -9.92 -16.63
N GLY A 427 -21.33 -10.41 -17.87
CA GLY A 427 -20.99 -11.80 -18.16
C GLY A 427 -19.50 -12.04 -17.97
N GLY A 428 -19.14 -13.03 -17.14
CA GLY A 428 -17.78 -13.48 -16.95
C GLY A 428 -17.31 -14.47 -18.03
N PRO A 429 -16.00 -14.77 -18.07
CA PRO A 429 -15.45 -15.76 -19.01
C PRO A 429 -16.02 -17.17 -18.84
N ASP A 430 -16.58 -17.49 -17.67
CA ASP A 430 -17.24 -18.76 -17.36
C ASP A 430 -18.75 -18.77 -17.68
N GLY A 431 -19.25 -17.76 -18.39
CA GLY A 431 -20.66 -17.61 -18.75
C GLY A 431 -21.58 -17.20 -17.60
N ARG A 432 -21.03 -17.03 -16.39
CA ARG A 432 -21.77 -16.60 -15.18
C ARG A 432 -21.66 -15.10 -14.99
N LEU A 433 -22.69 -14.50 -14.40
CA LEU A 433 -22.64 -13.12 -13.95
C LEU A 433 -21.55 -12.93 -12.89
N ARG A 434 -20.76 -11.87 -13.05
CA ARG A 434 -19.69 -11.48 -12.13
C ARG A 434 -19.76 -9.99 -11.86
N ILE A 435 -19.18 -9.57 -10.74
CA ILE A 435 -18.93 -8.15 -10.47
C ILE A 435 -17.66 -7.74 -11.25
N PHE A 436 -17.67 -6.53 -11.79
CA PHE A 436 -16.57 -5.93 -12.53
C PHE A 436 -16.15 -4.63 -11.87
N ARG A 437 -14.89 -4.24 -12.12
CA ARG A 437 -14.36 -2.92 -11.78
C ARG A 437 -13.78 -2.25 -13.02
N PRO A 438 -13.89 -0.92 -13.15
CA PRO A 438 -13.25 -0.12 -14.21
C PRO A 438 -11.72 0.02 -14.00
N ILE A 439 -11.01 -1.08 -13.74
CA ILE A 439 -9.57 -1.08 -13.40
C ILE A 439 -8.71 -0.50 -14.55
N LEU A 440 -9.11 -0.77 -15.79
CA LEU A 440 -8.43 -0.31 -16.99
C LEU A 440 -9.16 0.88 -17.64
N ASP A 441 -10.11 1.53 -16.96
CA ASP A 441 -10.67 2.82 -17.40
C ASP A 441 -9.68 3.95 -17.10
N LEU A 442 -8.48 3.80 -17.66
CA LEU A 442 -7.35 4.70 -17.54
C LEU A 442 -7.33 5.62 -18.75
N HIS A 443 -7.08 6.90 -18.48
CA HIS A 443 -6.95 7.95 -19.47
C HIS A 443 -5.63 8.67 -19.25
N LEU A 444 -4.70 8.52 -20.20
CA LEU A 444 -3.33 9.01 -20.06
C LEU A 444 -3.13 10.28 -20.89
N SER A 445 -2.65 11.33 -20.23
CA SER A 445 -2.22 12.57 -20.86
C SER A 445 -0.77 12.89 -20.49
N MET A 446 -0.08 13.58 -21.38
CA MET A 446 1.29 14.04 -21.14
C MET A 446 1.47 15.46 -21.67
N VAL A 447 1.97 16.33 -20.79
CA VAL A 447 2.52 17.63 -21.15
C VAL A 447 4.04 17.53 -21.06
N GLY A 448 4.69 17.72 -22.21
CA GLY A 448 6.14 17.69 -22.33
C GLY A 448 6.78 19.08 -22.15
N PRO A 449 8.02 19.25 -22.64
CA PRO A 449 8.73 20.53 -22.64
C PRO A 449 7.90 21.66 -23.28
N ASP A 450 8.13 22.90 -22.82
CA ASP A 450 7.46 24.11 -23.32
C ASP A 450 5.92 24.09 -23.18
N LYS A 451 5.39 23.32 -22.24
CA LYS A 451 3.95 23.12 -22.01
C LYS A 451 3.19 22.52 -23.21
N LYS A 452 3.88 21.84 -24.13
CA LYS A 452 3.25 21.21 -25.28
C LYS A 452 2.54 19.92 -24.86
N VAL A 453 1.27 19.77 -25.26
CA VAL A 453 0.54 18.50 -25.13
C VAL A 453 1.10 17.49 -26.12
N VAL A 454 1.65 16.39 -25.59
CA VAL A 454 2.20 15.27 -26.37
C VAL A 454 1.17 14.17 -26.55
N PHE A 455 0.45 13.86 -25.47
CA PHE A 455 -0.66 12.92 -25.47
C PHE A 455 -1.86 13.56 -24.78
N ASP A 456 -3.03 13.42 -25.39
CA ASP A 456 -4.28 13.95 -24.87
C ASP A 456 -5.29 12.81 -24.73
N ASN A 457 -5.62 12.49 -23.48
CA ASN A 457 -6.71 11.59 -23.11
C ASN A 457 -6.67 10.21 -23.80
N LEU A 458 -5.50 9.58 -23.82
CA LEU A 458 -5.33 8.23 -24.35
C LEU A 458 -6.08 7.22 -23.46
N GLY A 459 -7.24 6.79 -23.93
CA GLY A 459 -8.07 5.79 -23.26
C GLY A 459 -7.91 4.38 -23.83
N VAL A 460 -8.23 3.38 -23.00
CA VAL A 460 -8.30 1.98 -23.45
C VAL A 460 -9.51 1.78 -24.38
N THR A 461 -9.28 1.14 -25.52
CA THR A 461 -10.31 0.83 -26.53
C THR A 461 -10.20 -0.62 -26.99
N PRO A 462 -11.33 -1.32 -27.26
CA PRO A 462 -12.72 -0.89 -27.07
C PRO A 462 -13.13 -0.75 -25.59
N ARG A 463 -14.23 -0.03 -25.32
CA ARG A 463 -14.63 0.40 -23.95
C ARG A 463 -14.80 -0.78 -22.97
N GLN A 464 -15.19 -1.95 -23.46
CA GLN A 464 -15.38 -3.16 -22.65
C GLN A 464 -14.08 -3.63 -22.01
N GLN A 465 -12.92 -3.39 -22.64
CA GLN A 465 -11.62 -3.79 -22.09
C GLN A 465 -11.22 -2.97 -20.86
N ARG A 466 -11.92 -1.87 -20.57
CA ARG A 466 -11.72 -1.05 -19.36
C ARG A 466 -12.16 -1.76 -18.08
N TYR A 467 -13.06 -2.74 -18.21
CA TYR A 467 -13.68 -3.41 -17.07
C TYR A 467 -13.12 -4.81 -16.90
N LEU A 468 -12.59 -5.10 -15.70
CA LEU A 468 -12.07 -6.42 -15.36
C LEU A 468 -12.97 -7.11 -14.31
N PRO A 469 -13.18 -8.43 -14.41
CA PRO A 469 -13.85 -9.18 -13.36
C PRO A 469 -13.17 -8.99 -12.01
N TYR A 470 -13.97 -8.84 -10.96
CA TYR A 470 -13.50 -8.60 -9.61
C TYR A 470 -14.29 -9.45 -8.61
N THR A 471 -13.60 -9.87 -7.54
CA THR A 471 -14.21 -10.55 -6.40
C THR A 471 -14.13 -9.61 -5.21
N PRO A 472 -15.20 -8.86 -4.91
CA PRO A 472 -15.20 -7.96 -3.75
C PRO A 472 -15.11 -8.74 -2.44
N HIS A 473 -14.28 -8.26 -1.53
CA HIS A 473 -14.18 -8.73 -0.15
C HIS A 473 -15.14 -7.92 0.73
N THR A 474 -16.40 -7.87 0.32
CA THR A 474 -17.48 -7.17 1.03
C THR A 474 -18.64 -8.13 1.27
N VAL A 475 -18.35 -9.43 1.38
CA VAL A 475 -19.36 -10.49 1.46
C VAL A 475 -20.18 -10.29 2.72
N GLY A 476 -21.50 -10.37 2.58
CA GLY A 476 -22.46 -10.33 3.66
C GLY A 476 -23.67 -11.22 3.37
N LYS A 477 -24.72 -11.06 4.17
CA LYS A 477 -26.01 -11.68 3.86
C LYS A 477 -26.54 -11.07 2.55
N ALA A 478 -27.03 -11.90 1.65
CA ALA A 478 -27.70 -11.42 0.45
C ALA A 478 -28.90 -10.56 0.86
N GLY A 479 -29.02 -9.36 0.28
CA GLY A 479 -30.14 -8.46 0.56
C GLY A 479 -31.46 -9.02 0.04
N ALA A 480 -32.59 -8.51 0.55
CA ALA A 480 -33.94 -8.96 0.13
C ALA A 480 -34.17 -8.82 -1.39
N PHE A 481 -33.49 -7.87 -2.03
CA PHE A 481 -33.59 -7.59 -3.47
C PHE A 481 -32.42 -8.16 -4.28
N PHE A 482 -31.77 -9.24 -3.82
CA PHE A 482 -30.65 -9.86 -4.55
C PHE A 482 -31.01 -10.24 -6.00
N GLY A 483 -32.29 -10.50 -6.28
CA GLY A 483 -32.78 -10.80 -7.62
C GLY A 483 -32.54 -9.67 -8.62
N GLU A 484 -32.57 -8.41 -8.20
CA GLU A 484 -32.27 -7.26 -9.06
C GLU A 484 -30.81 -7.24 -9.52
N ARG A 485 -29.90 -7.82 -8.72
CA ARG A 485 -28.49 -7.97 -9.09
C ARG A 485 -28.24 -9.08 -10.11
N LEU A 486 -29.26 -9.83 -10.50
CA LEU A 486 -29.16 -10.83 -11.57
C LEU A 486 -29.41 -10.22 -12.96
N LYS A 487 -29.60 -8.91 -13.05
CA LYS A 487 -29.69 -8.13 -14.28
C LYS A 487 -28.32 -7.46 -14.53
N PRO A 488 -27.65 -7.72 -15.66
CA PRO A 488 -26.41 -7.03 -16.00
C PRO A 488 -26.63 -5.52 -16.12
N ASN A 489 -25.67 -4.74 -15.65
CA ASN A 489 -25.62 -3.28 -15.75
C ASN A 489 -24.23 -2.77 -16.15
N LEU A 490 -23.31 -3.67 -16.54
CA LEU A 490 -22.00 -3.29 -17.04
C LEU A 490 -22.14 -2.42 -18.30
N PRO A 491 -21.43 -1.28 -18.40
CA PRO A 491 -21.47 -0.45 -19.59
C PRO A 491 -21.06 -1.23 -20.84
N ILE A 492 -21.91 -1.20 -21.86
CA ILE A 492 -21.65 -1.75 -23.20
C ILE A 492 -21.25 -0.57 -24.10
N GLU A 493 -20.49 -0.80 -25.16
CA GLU A 493 -20.36 0.20 -26.23
C GLU A 493 -21.75 0.62 -26.71
N THR A 494 -22.13 1.86 -26.41
CA THR A 494 -23.05 2.57 -27.28
C THR A 494 -22.28 2.82 -28.56
N LYS A 495 -22.64 2.14 -29.66
CA LYS A 495 -22.23 2.61 -30.99
C LYS A 495 -22.59 4.10 -31.07
N PRO A 496 -21.71 4.94 -31.63
CA PRO A 496 -22.00 6.37 -31.82
C PRO A 496 -23.29 6.58 -32.60
#